data_AF-A0A521X8Y7-F1
#
_entry.id   AF-A0A521X8Y7-F1
#
_cell.length_a   1.000
_cell.length_b   1.000
_cell.length_c   1.000
_cell.angle_alpha   90.00
_cell.angle_beta   90.00
_cell.angle_gamma   90.00
#
_symmetry.space_group_name_H-M   'P 1'
#
loop_
_entity.id
_entity.type
_entity.pdbx_description
1 polymer ?
#
loop_
_entity_poly.entity_id
_entity_poly.type
_entity_poly.pdbx_seq_one_letter_code
_entity_poly.pdbx_strand_id
1 'polypeptide(L)'
;MNTITRKIGRSKNKTPEITRLLLVMDALGLKAADIASKTKISERTITNFIWNDTPIGAQLLRELHVKYGVSIDWLLSGSGSMLLSQTSEPLGAYDVTPSSDLRVQRMCALVQELMSSASPDEQALLETHFKFSMRQYQQMLSTINLE
;
A
#
# COMPACT_ATOMS: atom_id res chain seq x y z
N MET A 1 -2.80 33.31 -26.75
CA MET A 1 -2.59 32.38 -25.61
C MET A 1 -2.77 30.96 -26.14
N ASN A 2 -1.69 30.20 -26.33
CA ASN A 2 -1.78 28.84 -26.86
C ASN A 2 -1.96 27.86 -25.70
N THR A 3 -3.12 27.22 -25.64
CA THR A 3 -3.42 26.16 -24.66
C THR A 3 -2.66 24.90 -25.09
N ILE A 4 -1.47 24.70 -24.53
CA ILE A 4 -0.68 23.48 -24.71
C ILE A 4 -1.47 22.33 -24.05
N THR A 5 -2.21 21.57 -24.85
CA THR A 5 -2.84 20.32 -24.41
C THR A 5 -1.88 19.18 -24.69
N ARG A 6 -1.29 18.59 -23.64
CA ARG A 6 -0.50 17.36 -23.76
C ARG A 6 -1.46 16.22 -24.13
N LYS A 7 -1.44 15.76 -25.38
CA LYS A 7 -2.02 14.46 -25.76
C LYS A 7 -1.20 13.37 -25.06
N ILE A 8 -1.66 12.92 -23.89
CA ILE A 8 -1.08 11.75 -23.23
C ILE A 8 -1.51 10.55 -24.07
N GLY A 9 -0.56 9.96 -24.79
CA GLY A 9 -0.79 8.71 -25.51
C GLY A 9 -1.13 7.60 -24.51
N ARG A 10 -2.13 6.78 -24.84
CA ARG A 10 -2.48 5.60 -24.05
C ARG A 10 -1.25 4.70 -23.95
N SER A 11 -0.79 4.39 -22.73
CA SER A 11 0.27 3.40 -22.56
C SER A 11 -0.25 2.05 -23.07
N LYS A 12 0.45 1.46 -24.06
CA LYS A 12 0.12 0.16 -24.64
C LYS A 12 0.49 -1.00 -23.70
N ASN A 13 1.51 -0.79 -22.87
CA ASN A 13 2.00 -1.78 -21.91
C ASN A 13 1.77 -1.24 -20.51
N LYS A 14 0.95 -1.92 -19.71
CA LYS A 14 0.66 -1.52 -18.34
C LYS A 14 1.73 -2.04 -17.40
N THR A 15 2.03 -1.28 -16.36
CA THR A 15 2.81 -1.76 -15.22
C THR A 15 2.15 -3.01 -14.60
N PRO A 16 2.92 -3.90 -13.97
CA PRO A 16 2.36 -5.07 -13.27
C PRO A 16 1.32 -4.69 -12.22
N GLU A 17 1.54 -3.56 -11.54
CA GLU A 17 0.61 -3.00 -10.55
C GLU A 17 -0.75 -2.65 -11.16
N ILE A 18 -0.79 -1.88 -12.25
CA ILE A 18 -2.04 -1.53 -12.93
C ILE A 18 -2.71 -2.75 -13.55
N THR A 19 -1.93 -3.71 -14.05
CA THR A 19 -2.45 -4.97 -14.57
C THR A 19 -3.16 -5.77 -13.46
N ARG A 20 -2.59 -5.82 -12.26
CA ARG A 20 -3.21 -6.47 -11.10
C ARG A 20 -4.43 -5.72 -10.59
N LEU A 21 -4.44 -4.38 -10.64
CA LEU A 21 -5.65 -3.60 -10.34
C LEU A 21 -6.79 -3.96 -11.30
N LEU A 22 -6.51 -4.07 -12.60
CA LEU A 22 -7.49 -4.50 -13.59
C LEU A 22 -7.98 -5.93 -13.32
N LEU A 23 -7.09 -6.83 -12.89
CA LEU A 23 -7.45 -8.20 -12.51
C LEU A 23 -8.40 -8.21 -11.30
N VAL A 24 -8.12 -7.40 -10.27
CA VAL A 24 -9.02 -7.24 -9.11
C VAL A 24 -10.38 -6.73 -9.54
N MET A 25 -10.41 -5.72 -10.42
CA MET A 25 -11.64 -5.16 -10.94
C MET A 25 -12.46 -6.19 -11.71
N ASP A 26 -11.81 -7.00 -12.55
CA ASP A 26 -12.46 -8.07 -13.31
C ASP A 26 -12.99 -9.17 -12.39
N ALA A 27 -12.16 -9.66 -11.46
CA ALA A 27 -12.50 -10.73 -10.53
C ALA A 27 -13.67 -10.37 -9.60
N LEU A 28 -13.79 -9.10 -9.22
CA LEU A 28 -14.86 -8.59 -8.36
C LEU A 28 -16.03 -7.95 -9.14
N GLY A 29 -15.96 -7.93 -10.48
CA GLY A 29 -16.97 -7.30 -11.32
C GLY A 29 -17.12 -5.79 -11.10
N LEU A 30 -16.04 -5.10 -10.71
CA LEU A 30 -16.03 -3.68 -10.35
C LEU A 30 -15.67 -2.80 -11.55
N LYS A 31 -16.39 -1.68 -11.67
CA LYS A 31 -16.00 -0.54 -12.51
C LYS A 31 -15.38 0.56 -11.65
N ALA A 32 -14.69 1.50 -12.31
CA ALA A 32 -14.11 2.65 -11.62
C ALA A 32 -15.18 3.48 -10.87
N ALA A 33 -16.40 3.56 -11.41
CA ALA A 33 -17.55 4.17 -10.75
C ALA A 33 -17.95 3.46 -9.45
N ASP A 34 -17.89 2.12 -9.41
CA ASP A 34 -18.24 1.35 -8.21
C ASP A 34 -17.23 1.60 -7.08
N ILE A 35 -15.95 1.61 -7.43
CA ILE A 35 -14.87 1.98 -6.50
C ILE A 35 -15.07 3.42 -6.02
N ALA A 36 -15.38 4.36 -6.92
CA ALA A 36 -15.61 5.75 -6.55
C ALA A 36 -16.82 5.92 -5.61
N SER A 37 -17.88 5.14 -5.79
CA SER A 37 -19.09 5.22 -4.95
C SER A 37 -18.85 4.78 -3.49
N LYS A 38 -17.94 3.82 -3.27
CA LYS A 38 -17.66 3.25 -1.94
C LYS A 38 -16.45 3.86 -1.26
N THR A 39 -15.71 4.72 -1.95
CA THR A 39 -14.46 5.31 -1.49
C THR A 39 -14.51 6.83 -1.61
N LYS A 40 -13.54 7.55 -1.04
CA LYS A 40 -13.44 9.01 -1.18
C LYS A 40 -12.64 9.44 -2.43
N ILE A 41 -12.54 8.57 -3.43
CA ILE A 41 -11.66 8.77 -4.60
C ILE A 41 -12.54 8.92 -5.83
N SER A 42 -12.31 9.97 -6.61
CA SER A 42 -13.11 10.20 -7.81
C SER A 42 -12.86 9.12 -8.88
N GLU A 43 -13.90 8.80 -9.65
CA GLU A 43 -13.80 7.88 -10.79
C GLU A 43 -12.73 8.34 -11.79
N ARG A 44 -12.63 9.65 -12.02
CA ARG A 44 -11.60 10.26 -12.87
C ARG A 44 -10.19 9.92 -12.38
N THR A 45 -9.96 9.98 -11.08
CA THR A 45 -8.66 9.64 -10.47
C THR A 45 -8.31 8.17 -10.71
N ILE A 46 -9.26 7.26 -10.46
CA ILE A 46 -9.08 5.81 -10.69
C ILE A 46 -8.80 5.53 -12.16
N THR A 47 -9.59 6.14 -13.04
CA THR A 47 -9.42 6.05 -14.49
C THR A 47 -8.05 6.58 -14.92
N ASN A 48 -7.58 7.69 -14.34
CA ASN A 48 -6.26 8.22 -14.65
C ASN A 48 -5.13 7.26 -14.28
N PHE A 49 -5.20 6.58 -13.12
CA PHE A 49 -4.23 5.53 -12.77
C PHE A 49 -4.16 4.46 -13.86
N ILE A 50 -5.33 3.94 -14.26
CA ILE A 50 -5.43 2.89 -15.27
C ILE A 50 -4.95 3.38 -16.64
N TRP A 51 -5.40 4.56 -17.09
CA TRP A 51 -5.15 5.06 -18.44
C TRP A 51 -3.73 5.56 -18.64
N ASN A 52 -3.24 6.36 -17.68
CA ASN A 52 -1.92 6.96 -17.73
C ASN A 52 -0.82 6.03 -17.21
N ASP A 53 -1.19 4.87 -16.67
CA ASP A 53 -0.24 3.89 -16.13
C ASP A 53 0.64 4.50 -15.03
N THR A 54 0.02 5.29 -14.16
CA THR A 54 0.69 5.93 -13.01
C THR A 54 0.56 5.04 -11.78
N PRO A 55 1.59 4.96 -10.92
CA PRO A 55 1.54 4.18 -9.68
C PRO A 55 0.31 4.48 -8.84
N ILE A 56 -0.26 3.45 -8.20
CA ILE A 56 -1.48 3.59 -7.42
C ILE A 56 -1.18 4.37 -6.14
N GLY A 57 -1.91 5.46 -5.92
CA GLY A 57 -1.75 6.25 -4.72
C GLY A 57 -2.10 5.46 -3.45
N ALA A 58 -1.37 5.72 -2.37
CA ALA A 58 -1.56 5.03 -1.08
C ALA A 58 -3.00 5.10 -0.55
N GLN A 59 -3.76 6.15 -0.88
CA GLN A 59 -5.16 6.24 -0.51
C GLN A 59 -6.01 5.17 -1.21
N LEU A 60 -5.81 4.94 -2.52
CA LEU A 60 -6.55 3.93 -3.26
C LEU A 60 -6.19 2.52 -2.79
N LEU A 61 -4.91 2.26 -2.50
CA LEU A 61 -4.46 0.99 -1.92
C LEU A 61 -5.19 0.68 -0.60
N ARG A 62 -5.26 1.67 0.31
CA ARG A 62 -5.96 1.52 1.59
C ARG A 62 -7.45 1.28 1.42
N GLU A 63 -8.11 2.02 0.53
CA GLU A 63 -9.55 1.87 0.28
C GLU A 63 -9.87 0.51 -0.35
N LEU A 64 -9.03 0.03 -1.29
CA LEU A 64 -9.17 -1.31 -1.87
C LEU A 64 -9.04 -2.41 -0.81
N HIS A 65 -8.07 -2.24 0.09
CA HIS A 65 -7.90 -3.14 1.22
C HIS A 65 -9.10 -3.14 2.17
N VAL A 66 -9.52 -1.96 2.63
CA VAL A 66 -10.59 -1.83 3.64
C VAL A 66 -11.97 -2.21 3.10
N LYS A 67 -12.29 -1.84 1.85
CA LYS A 67 -13.64 -2.01 1.29
C LYS A 67 -13.83 -3.33 0.54
N TYR A 68 -12.75 -3.89 0.00
CA TYR A 68 -12.81 -5.05 -0.88
C TYR A 68 -11.93 -6.21 -0.40
N GLY A 69 -11.22 -6.06 0.71
CA GLY A 69 -10.36 -7.11 1.27
C GLY A 69 -9.14 -7.42 0.42
N VAL A 70 -8.72 -6.49 -0.46
CA VAL A 70 -7.59 -6.70 -1.36
C VAL A 70 -6.28 -6.62 -0.57
N SER A 71 -5.37 -7.57 -0.83
CA SER A 71 -4.01 -7.53 -0.28
C SER A 71 -3.19 -6.45 -0.99
N ILE A 72 -2.71 -5.47 -0.22
CA ILE A 72 -1.81 -4.42 -0.74
C ILE A 72 -0.50 -5.04 -1.23
N ASP A 73 0.03 -6.00 -0.48
CA ASP A 73 1.29 -6.68 -0.81
C ASP A 73 1.18 -7.41 -2.15
N TRP A 74 0.07 -8.13 -2.38
CA TRP A 74 -0.18 -8.78 -3.66
C TRP A 74 -0.37 -7.77 -4.79
N LEU A 75 -1.07 -6.66 -4.55
CA LEU A 75 -1.31 -5.64 -5.57
C LEU A 75 0.00 -4.98 -6.03
N LEU A 76 0.94 -4.74 -5.11
CA LEU A 76 2.22 -4.10 -5.40
C LEU A 76 3.30 -5.07 -5.88
N SER A 77 3.43 -6.25 -5.28
CA SER A 77 4.49 -7.22 -5.60
C SER A 77 4.04 -8.34 -6.54
N GLY A 78 2.78 -8.74 -6.47
CA GLY A 78 2.26 -9.96 -7.10
C GLY A 78 2.41 -11.22 -6.26
N SER A 79 3.02 -11.13 -5.08
CA SER A 79 3.25 -12.25 -4.18
C SER A 79 2.11 -12.42 -3.16
N GLY A 80 1.75 -13.66 -2.85
CA GLY A 80 0.69 -14.01 -1.90
C GLY A 80 -0.71 -14.07 -2.51
N SER A 81 -1.73 -13.95 -1.66
CA SER A 81 -3.15 -14.03 -2.08
C SER A 81 -3.72 -12.66 -2.42
N MET A 82 -4.50 -12.59 -3.51
CA MET A 82 -5.18 -11.36 -3.95
C MET A 82 -6.19 -10.84 -2.91
N LEU A 83 -7.02 -11.73 -2.38
CA LEU A 83 -8.04 -11.42 -1.38
C LEU A 83 -7.62 -11.99 -0.04
N LEU A 84 -7.73 -11.18 0.99
CA LEU A 84 -7.58 -11.60 2.37
C LEU A 84 -8.92 -12.17 2.83
N SER A 85 -8.90 -13.33 3.46
CA SER A 85 -10.08 -13.89 4.13
C SER A 85 -10.63 -12.82 5.06
N GLN A 86 -11.89 -12.44 4.87
CA GLN A 86 -12.56 -11.43 5.68
C GLN A 86 -12.72 -11.97 7.10
N THR A 87 -11.68 -11.89 7.92
CA THR A 87 -11.85 -11.92 9.37
C THR A 87 -12.53 -10.60 9.70
N SER A 88 -13.84 -10.70 9.90
CA SER A 88 -14.74 -9.63 10.32
C SER A 88 -14.38 -9.16 11.72
N GLU A 89 -13.27 -8.45 11.87
CA GLU A 89 -13.02 -7.63 13.06
C GLU A 89 -13.54 -6.21 12.77
N PRO A 90 -14.39 -5.65 13.66
CA PRO A 90 -15.02 -4.38 13.43
C PRO A 90 -13.99 -3.25 13.42
N LEU A 91 -14.21 -2.26 12.55
CA LEU A 91 -13.55 -0.96 12.64
C LEU A 91 -13.83 -0.35 14.02
N GLY A 92 -12.90 -0.50 14.95
CA GLY A 92 -12.99 0.07 16.29
C GLY A 92 -11.61 0.32 16.86
N ALA A 93 -11.27 1.59 17.04
CA ALA A 93 -10.12 2.12 17.78
C ALA A 93 -8.73 1.59 17.34
N TYR A 94 -7.90 2.51 16.82
CA TYR A 94 -6.44 2.38 16.93
C TYR A 94 -6.04 2.54 18.40
N ASP A 95 -6.47 1.63 19.27
CA ASP A 95 -6.00 1.64 20.64
C ASP A 95 -4.54 1.16 20.60
N VAL A 96 -3.65 2.06 21.01
CA VAL A 96 -2.21 1.83 21.04
C VAL A 96 -1.94 0.90 22.23
N THR A 97 -2.16 -0.40 22.02
CA THR A 97 -1.64 -1.44 22.90
C THR A 97 -0.43 -2.08 22.22
N PRO A 98 0.74 -2.11 22.90
CA PRO A 98 1.95 -2.66 22.32
C PRO A 98 1.95 -4.17 22.55
N SER A 99 1.63 -4.98 21.53
CA SER A 99 2.21 -6.34 21.31
C SER A 99 1.51 -7.14 20.19
N SER A 100 0.23 -6.90 19.86
CA SER A 100 -0.54 -7.76 18.94
C SER A 100 -0.91 -7.16 17.57
N ASP A 101 -0.47 -5.94 17.26
CA ASP A 101 -0.86 -5.29 16.00
C ASP A 101 -0.08 -5.88 14.80
N LEU A 102 -0.77 -6.69 14.00
CA LEU A 102 -0.29 -7.26 12.73
C LEU A 102 0.32 -6.19 11.80
N ARG A 103 -0.16 -4.94 11.87
CA ARG A 103 0.40 -3.83 11.11
C ARG A 103 1.79 -3.44 11.62
N VAL A 104 1.96 -3.35 12.93
CA VAL A 104 3.27 -3.03 13.55
C VAL A 104 4.27 -4.13 13.22
N GLN A 105 3.86 -5.40 13.31
CA GLN A 105 4.69 -6.53 12.90
C GLN A 105 5.11 -6.46 11.42
N ARG A 106 4.18 -6.14 10.51
CA ARG A 106 4.51 -5.93 9.08
C ARG A 106 5.47 -4.76 8.86
N MET A 107 5.28 -3.65 9.57
CA MET A 107 6.19 -2.51 9.48
C MET A 107 7.59 -2.86 10.00
N CYS A 108 7.69 -3.56 11.12
CA CYS A 108 8.98 -4.02 11.66
C CYS A 108 9.67 -5.00 10.71
N ALA A 109 8.94 -5.97 10.16
CA ALA A 109 9.48 -6.93 9.18
C ALA A 109 10.01 -6.21 7.93
N LEU A 110 9.28 -5.23 7.40
CA LEU A 110 9.74 -4.42 6.26
C LEU A 110 11.02 -3.66 6.60
N VAL A 111 11.12 -3.04 7.78
CA VAL A 111 12.31 -2.32 8.20
C VAL A 111 13.50 -3.28 8.35
N GLN A 112 13.29 -4.47 8.92
CA GLN A 112 14.33 -5.49 9.05
C GLN A 112 14.82 -6.02 7.70
N GLU A 113 13.91 -6.26 6.76
CA GLU A 113 14.26 -6.63 5.38
C GLU A 113 15.04 -5.52 4.67
N LEU A 114 14.62 -4.27 4.85
CA LEU A 114 15.33 -3.13 4.28
C LEU A 114 16.74 -2.98 4.89
N MET A 115 16.88 -3.16 6.20
CA MET A 115 18.19 -3.09 6.86
C MET A 115 19.10 -4.25 6.46
N SER A 116 18.58 -5.47 6.30
CA SER A 116 19.40 -6.64 5.96
C SER A 116 19.98 -6.60 4.55
N SER A 117 19.39 -5.82 3.65
CA SER A 117 19.89 -5.60 2.29
C SER A 117 20.86 -4.42 2.16
N ALA A 118 21.03 -3.62 3.22
CA ALA A 118 21.87 -2.42 3.23
C ALA A 118 23.28 -2.70 3.75
N SER A 119 24.27 -1.91 3.31
CA SER A 119 25.64 -1.94 3.85
C SER A 119 25.70 -1.41 5.29
N PRO A 120 26.77 -1.67 6.06
CA PRO A 120 26.87 -1.23 7.46
C PRO A 120 26.67 0.27 7.66
N ASP A 121 27.22 1.10 6.77
CA ASP A 121 27.07 2.56 6.85
C ASP A 121 25.63 3.00 6.51
N GLU A 122 24.98 2.35 5.54
CA GLU A 122 23.59 2.61 5.19
C GLU A 122 22.63 2.15 6.29
N GLN A 123 22.92 1.03 6.95
CA GLN A 123 22.16 0.57 8.12
C GLN A 123 22.20 1.60 9.25
N ALA A 124 23.37 2.15 9.57
CA ALA A 124 23.50 3.18 10.60
C ALA A 124 22.71 4.46 10.27
N LEU A 125 22.70 4.87 9.00
CA LEU A 125 21.90 6.00 8.53
C LEU A 125 20.39 5.72 8.60
N LEU A 126 19.95 4.55 8.15
CA LEU A 126 18.55 4.12 8.20
C LEU A 126 18.05 4.00 9.64
N GLU A 127 18.84 3.41 10.52
CA GLU A 127 18.54 3.30 11.95
C GLU A 127 18.36 4.69 12.57
N THR A 128 19.26 5.61 12.28
CA THR A 128 19.16 7.00 12.74
C THR A 128 17.86 7.63 12.24
N HIS A 129 17.58 7.49 10.94
CA HIS A 129 16.37 8.06 10.35
C HIS A 129 15.08 7.48 10.94
N PHE A 130 15.00 6.15 11.10
CA PHE A 130 13.83 5.48 11.67
C PHE A 130 13.65 5.78 13.15
N LYS A 131 14.74 5.90 13.94
CA LYS A 131 14.67 6.34 15.34
C LYS A 131 13.99 7.70 15.50
N PHE A 132 14.21 8.63 14.58
CA PHE A 132 13.58 9.96 14.65
C PHE A 132 12.20 10.03 13.99
N SER A 133 11.95 9.23 12.96
CA SER A 133 10.73 9.35 12.13
C SER A 133 9.61 8.38 12.52
N MET A 134 9.92 7.23 13.13
CA MET A 134 8.96 6.15 13.36
C MET A 134 8.89 5.72 14.83
N ARG A 135 7.75 6.00 15.48
CA ARG A 135 7.49 5.56 16.87
C ARG A 135 7.44 4.03 17.01
N GLN A 136 6.95 3.33 15.98
CA GLN A 136 6.90 1.87 15.95
C GLN A 136 8.30 1.25 15.97
N TYR A 137 9.27 1.88 15.31
CA TYR A 137 10.65 1.43 15.33
C TYR A 137 11.28 1.59 16.72
N GLN A 138 10.97 2.68 17.42
CA GLN A 138 11.39 2.88 18.81
C GLN A 138 10.82 1.78 19.73
N GLN A 139 9.57 1.39 19.54
CA GLN A 139 8.95 0.28 20.27
C GLN A 139 9.63 -1.05 19.96
N MET A 140 9.92 -1.34 18.69
CA MET A 140 10.66 -2.54 18.28
C MET A 140 12.02 -2.65 18.98
N LEU A 141 12.80 -1.56 18.99
CA LEU A 141 14.10 -1.53 19.69
C LEU A 141 13.96 -1.83 21.19
N SER A 142 12.90 -1.34 21.83
CA SER A 142 12.65 -1.64 23.25
C SER A 142 12.32 -3.12 23.50
N THR A 143 11.66 -3.79 22.55
CA THR A 143 11.34 -5.23 22.63
C THR A 143 12.57 -6.11 22.39
N ILE A 144 13.44 -5.73 21.44
CA ILE A 144 14.68 -6.48 21.14
C ILE A 144 15.69 -6.42 22.31
N ASN A 145 15.74 -5.30 23.03
CA ASN A 145 16.67 -5.14 24.17
C ASN A 145 16.22 -5.85 25.47
N LEU A 146 15.11 -6.59 25.43
CA LEU A 146 14.56 -7.34 26.57
C LEU A 146 14.74 -8.86 26.47
N GLU A 147 15.34 -9.36 25.37
CA GLU A 147 15.83 -10.75 25.22
C GLU A 147 17.36 -10.81 25.36
#